data_AF-A0A7Z9HFB9-F1
#
_entry.id   AF-A0A7Z9HFB9-F1
#
_cell.length_a   1.000
_cell.length_b   1.000
_cell.length_c   1.000
_cell.angle_alpha   90.00
_cell.angle_beta   90.00
_cell.angle_gamma   90.00
#
_symmetry.space_group_name_H-M   'P 1'
#
loop_
_entity.id
_entity.type
_entity.pdbx_description
1 polymer ?
#
loop_
_entity_poly.entity_id
_entity_poly.type
_entity_poly.pdbx_seq_one_letter_code
_entity_poly.pdbx_strand_id
1 'polypeptide(L)'
;TVRDEELTKALADPTLAVILLDVVIGFGAHPDPAGTIVRVVAAAGTERPIVVASVTGTDDDPQDRRTQMAKLVDGGIVVAPTNADAATLALSCLVRDD
;
A
#
# COMPACT_ATOMS: atom_id res chain seq x y z
N THR A 1 8.43 -12.73 1.02
CA THR A 1 8.53 -12.62 2.50
C THR A 1 7.18 -13.01 3.08
N VAL A 2 7.06 -13.24 4.40
CA VAL A 2 5.73 -13.51 5.01
C VAL A 2 4.71 -12.41 4.70
N ARG A 3 5.15 -11.15 4.59
CA ARG A 3 4.29 -10.00 4.22
C ARG A 3 3.76 -10.09 2.78
N ASP A 4 4.59 -10.54 1.85
CA ASP A 4 4.18 -10.65 0.43
C ASP A 4 3.17 -11.77 0.23
N GLU A 5 3.31 -12.86 0.98
CA GLU A 5 2.38 -14.00 0.95
C GLU A 5 1.00 -13.61 1.48
N GLU A 6 0.93 -12.91 2.62
CA GLU A 6 -0.34 -12.43 3.17
C GLU A 6 -0.99 -11.37 2.28
N LEU A 7 -0.20 -10.46 1.70
CA LEU A 7 -0.72 -9.50 0.72
C LEU A 7 -1.28 -10.21 -0.53
N THR A 8 -0.60 -11.24 -1.03
CA THR A 8 -1.08 -12.03 -2.18
C THR A 8 -2.41 -12.72 -1.87
N LYS A 9 -2.54 -13.32 -0.68
CA LYS A 9 -3.79 -13.95 -0.25
C LYS A 9 -4.93 -12.93 -0.15
N ALA A 10 -4.67 -11.78 0.47
CA ALA A 10 -5.67 -10.73 0.61
C ALA A 10 -6.11 -10.17 -0.75
N LEU A 11 -5.17 -9.99 -1.69
CA LEU A 11 -5.48 -9.51 -3.04
C LEU A 11 -6.34 -10.48 -3.85
N ALA A 12 -6.26 -11.79 -3.56
CA ALA A 12 -7.02 -12.84 -4.23
C ALA A 12 -8.36 -13.15 -3.53
N ASP A 13 -8.65 -12.53 -2.39
CA ASP A 13 -9.88 -12.78 -1.64
C ASP A 13 -11.02 -11.89 -2.18
N PRO A 14 -12.04 -12.47 -2.84
CA PRO A 14 -13.15 -11.70 -3.40
C PRO A 14 -14.08 -11.10 -2.34
N THR A 15 -13.92 -11.48 -1.07
CA THR A 15 -14.72 -10.94 0.04
C THR A 15 -14.13 -9.65 0.61
N LEU A 16 -12.90 -9.29 0.24
CA LEU A 16 -12.25 -8.06 0.67
C LEU A 16 -12.52 -6.93 -0.32
N ALA A 17 -12.95 -5.78 0.19
CA ALA A 17 -13.16 -4.58 -0.63
C ALA A 17 -11.92 -3.67 -0.67
N VAL A 18 -11.20 -3.56 0.47
CA VAL A 18 -10.09 -2.63 0.65
C VAL A 18 -8.97 -3.28 1.46
N ILE A 19 -7.72 -3.05 1.05
CA ILE A 19 -6.50 -3.40 1.78
C ILE A 19 -5.82 -2.09 2.18
N LEU A 20 -5.60 -1.89 3.48
CA LEU A 20 -4.88 -0.75 4.04
C LEU A 20 -3.45 -1.15 4.42
N LEU A 21 -2.45 -0.42 3.91
CA LEU A 21 -1.03 -0.67 4.17
C LEU A 21 -0.37 0.53 4.87
N ASP A 22 0.34 0.25 5.97
CA ASP A 22 1.33 1.18 6.53
C ASP A 22 2.74 0.73 6.13
N VAL A 23 3.38 1.52 5.26
CA VAL A 23 4.73 1.24 4.75
C VAL A 23 5.75 1.95 5.63
N VAL A 24 6.25 1.24 6.64
CA VAL A 24 7.26 1.76 7.56
C VAL A 24 8.66 1.60 6.97
N ILE A 25 9.40 2.70 6.86
CA ILE A 25 10.78 2.75 6.34
C ILE A 25 11.79 3.13 7.43
N GLY A 26 13.05 3.31 7.04
CA GLY A 26 14.16 3.64 7.92
C GLY A 26 15.17 2.51 8.11
N PHE A 27 16.06 2.66 9.08
CA PHE A 27 17.14 1.70 9.34
C PHE A 27 16.58 0.31 9.70
N GLY A 28 17.10 -0.73 9.04
CA GLY A 28 16.67 -2.12 9.24
C GLY A 28 15.40 -2.51 8.49
N ALA A 29 14.71 -1.56 7.83
CA ALA A 29 13.63 -1.88 6.92
C ALA A 29 14.18 -2.40 5.57
N HIS A 30 13.29 -2.96 4.76
CA HIS A 30 13.62 -3.38 3.40
C HIS A 30 14.19 -2.18 2.61
N PRO A 31 15.16 -2.36 1.70
CA PRO A 31 15.73 -1.25 0.93
C PRO A 31 14.75 -0.63 -0.08
N ASP A 32 13.76 -1.40 -0.52
CA ASP A 32 12.72 -0.93 -1.44
C ASP A 32 11.35 -1.59 -1.18
N PRO A 33 10.65 -1.26 -0.08
CA PRO A 33 9.37 -1.88 0.24
C PRO A 33 8.29 -1.56 -0.80
N ALA A 34 8.23 -0.33 -1.32
CA ALA A 34 7.27 0.05 -2.36
C ALA A 34 7.43 -0.79 -3.63
N GLY A 35 8.67 -1.03 -4.08
CA GLY A 35 8.91 -1.87 -5.25
C GLY A 35 8.41 -3.30 -5.08
N THR A 36 8.55 -3.87 -3.88
CA THR A 36 8.01 -5.20 -3.59
C THR A 36 6.48 -5.21 -3.60
N ILE A 37 5.84 -4.22 -2.97
CA ILE A 37 4.38 -4.10 -2.93
C ILE A 37 3.81 -3.95 -4.35
N VAL A 38 4.37 -3.04 -5.16
CA VAL A 38 3.92 -2.80 -6.54
C VAL A 38 4.00 -4.07 -7.39
N ARG A 39 5.07 -4.87 -7.26
CA ARG A 39 5.18 -6.15 -7.98
C ARG A 39 4.06 -7.12 -7.60
N VAL A 40 3.75 -7.24 -6.30
CA VAL A 40 2.69 -8.14 -5.81
C VAL A 40 1.31 -7.67 -6.27
N VAL A 41 1.03 -6.36 -6.15
CA VAL A 41 -0.24 -5.76 -6.56
C VAL A 41 -0.45 -5.87 -8.07
N ALA A 42 0.60 -5.65 -8.88
CA ALA A 42 0.52 -5.79 -10.33
C ALA A 42 0.22 -7.24 -10.77
N ALA A 43 0.77 -8.23 -10.06
CA ALA A 43 0.53 -9.64 -10.36
C ALA A 43 -0.91 -10.09 -10.09
N ALA A 44 -1.64 -9.42 -9.20
CA ALA A 44 -3.04 -9.72 -8.89
C ALA A 44 -4.04 -9.21 -9.94
N GLY A 45 -3.60 -8.41 -10.93
CA GLY A 45 -4.48 -7.88 -11.98
C GLY A 45 -5.42 -6.77 -11.49
N THR A 46 -6.54 -6.57 -12.19
CA THR A 46 -7.50 -5.49 -11.92
C THR A 46 -8.72 -5.91 -11.11
N GLU A 47 -9.08 -7.20 -11.12
CA GLU A 47 -10.17 -7.76 -10.31
C GLU A 47 -9.66 -8.09 -8.90
N ARG A 48 -9.36 -7.04 -8.12
CA ARG A 48 -8.78 -7.12 -6.79
C ARG A 48 -9.32 -6.02 -5.87
N PRO A 49 -9.15 -6.12 -4.54
CA PRO A 49 -9.47 -5.05 -3.61
C PRO A 49 -8.72 -3.75 -3.94
N ILE A 50 -9.30 -2.62 -3.54
CA ILE A 50 -8.62 -1.31 -3.57
C ILE A 50 -7.46 -1.37 -2.57
N VAL A 51 -6.27 -0.90 -2.97
CA VAL A 51 -5.12 -0.82 -2.07
C VAL A 51 -4.89 0.64 -1.72
N VAL A 52 -5.00 0.96 -0.44
CA VAL A 52 -4.70 2.28 0.13
C VAL A 52 -3.46 2.16 1.00
N ALA A 53 -2.53 3.10 0.88
CA ALA A 53 -1.28 3.08 1.62
C ALA A 53 -0.89 4.44 2.18
N SER A 54 -0.08 4.43 3.24
CA SER A 54 0.75 5.55 3.67
C SER A 54 2.19 5.10 3.82
N VAL A 55 3.14 6.04 3.73
CA VAL A 55 4.56 5.77 4.03
C VAL A 55 4.94 6.48 5.32
N THR A 56 5.26 5.69 6.34
CA THR A 56 5.69 6.15 7.66
C THR A 56 7.22 6.14 7.73
N GLY A 57 7.80 7.33 7.93
CA GLY A 57 9.23 7.58 7.89
C GLY A 57 9.50 8.99 7.37
N THR A 58 10.72 9.24 6.91
CA THR A 58 11.21 10.56 6.52
C THR A 58 11.84 10.55 5.13
N ASP A 59 11.98 11.73 4.55
CA ASP A 59 12.64 11.89 3.25
C ASP A 59 14.16 11.62 3.35
N ASP A 60 14.73 11.68 4.56
CA ASP A 60 16.15 11.42 4.85
C ASP A 60 16.45 9.95 5.17
N ASP A 61 15.43 9.08 5.27
CA ASP A 61 15.63 7.66 5.45
C ASP A 61 16.29 7.03 4.21
N PRO A 62 17.04 5.91 4.35
CA PRO A 62 17.77 5.28 3.23
C PRO A 62 16.92 4.96 2.00
N GLN A 63 15.61 4.78 2.17
CA GLN A 63 14.65 4.46 1.12
C GLN A 63 14.04 5.68 0.42
N ASP A 64 14.20 6.87 1.00
CA ASP A 64 13.55 8.15 0.66
C ASP A 64 12.00 8.03 0.60
N ARG A 65 11.32 8.63 1.59
CA ARG A 65 9.85 8.55 1.69
C ARG A 65 9.13 9.05 0.42
N ARG A 66 9.58 10.12 -0.23
CA ARG A 66 8.95 10.65 -1.46
C ARG A 66 9.08 9.66 -2.61
N THR A 67 10.24 9.04 -2.75
CA THR A 67 10.51 8.03 -3.78
C THR A 67 9.64 6.79 -3.57
N GLN A 68 9.48 6.33 -2.32
CA GLN A 68 8.58 5.23 -2.00
C GLN A 68 7.11 5.58 -2.31
N MET A 69 6.65 6.78 -1.93
CA MET A 69 5.29 7.25 -2.24
C MET A 69 5.05 7.32 -3.75
N ALA A 70 5.95 7.94 -4.51
CA ALA A 70 5.83 8.07 -5.96
C ALA A 70 5.74 6.69 -6.63
N LYS A 71 6.59 5.74 -6.21
CA LYS A 71 6.58 4.37 -6.75
C LYS A 71 5.25 3.64 -6.50
N LEU A 72 4.66 3.81 -5.31
CA LEU A 72 3.34 3.24 -5.00
C LEU A 72 2.25 3.85 -5.89
N VAL A 73 2.24 5.18 -6.07
CA VAL A 73 1.29 5.87 -6.95
C VAL A 73 1.42 5.39 -8.39
N ASP A 74 2.64 5.33 -8.93
CA ASP A 74 2.91 4.84 -10.28
C ASP A 74 2.49 3.37 -10.47
N GLY A 75 2.50 2.59 -9.38
CA GLY A 75 2.00 1.22 -9.33
C GLY A 75 0.49 1.07 -9.21
N GLY A 76 -0.27 2.16 -9.29
CA GLY A 76 -1.74 2.15 -9.18
C GLY A 76 -2.27 1.91 -7.77
N ILE A 77 -1.48 2.25 -6.75
CA ILE A 77 -1.88 2.21 -5.34
C ILE A 77 -2.30 3.62 -4.92
N VAL A 78 -3.38 3.71 -4.16
CA VAL A 78 -3.86 4.99 -3.62
C VAL A 78 -3.01 5.35 -2.41
N VAL A 79 -2.28 6.47 -2.47
CA VAL A 79 -1.36 6.88 -1.39
C VAL A 79 -1.86 8.12 -0.69
N ALA A 80 -2.09 8.03 0.61
CA ALA A 80 -2.46 9.15 1.46
C ALA A 80 -1.22 9.73 2.17
N PRO A 81 -1.23 11.02 2.57
CA PRO A 81 -0.06 11.68 3.13
C PRO A 81 0.32 11.17 4.52
N THR A 82 -0.65 10.69 5.31
CA THR A 82 -0.47 10.09 6.63
C THR A 82 -1.24 8.78 6.79
N ASN A 83 -0.88 7.97 7.78
CA ASN A 83 -1.62 6.75 8.13
C ASN A 83 -3.07 7.06 8.56
N ALA A 84 -3.31 8.18 9.23
CA ALA A 84 -4.66 8.59 9.60
C ALA A 84 -5.51 8.88 8.35
N ASP A 85 -4.96 9.63 7.40
CA ASP A 85 -5.64 9.92 6.13
C ASP A 85 -5.88 8.65 5.31
N ALA A 86 -4.94 7.71 5.32
CA ALA A 86 -5.08 6.42 4.66
C ALA A 86 -6.25 5.61 5.24
N ALA A 87 -6.39 5.58 6.57
CA ALA A 87 -7.49 4.91 7.24
C ALA A 87 -8.85 5.57 6.94
N THR A 88 -8.91 6.91 6.96
CA THR A 88 -10.12 7.66 6.58
C THR A 88 -10.51 7.39 5.13
N LEU A 89 -9.55 7.37 4.21
CA LEU A 89 -9.78 7.08 2.80
C LEU A 89 -10.25 5.64 2.59
N ALA A 90 -9.63 4.67 3.26
CA ALA A 90 -10.05 3.27 3.21
C ALA A 90 -11.50 3.11 3.69
N LEU A 91 -11.91 3.81 4.75
CA LEU A 91 -13.30 3.81 5.20
C LEU A 91 -14.25 4.41 4.15
N SER A 92 -13.86 5.50 3.49
CA SER A 92 -14.70 6.11 2.44
C SER A 92 -14.92 5.21 1.23
N CYS A 93 -14.01 4.28 0.94
CA CYS A 93 -14.18 3.27 -0.11
C CYS A 93 -15.21 2.19 0.24
N LEU A 94 -15.61 2.05 1.52
CA LEU A 94 -16.60 1.07 1.96
C LEU A 94 -18.03 1.62 1.99
N VAL A 95 -18.17 2.95 2.04
CA VAL A 95 -19.47 3.60 2.03
C VAL A 95 -20.01 3.55 0.60
N ARG A 96 -21.16 2.91 0.43
CA ARG A 96 -21.92 2.97 -0.82
C ARG A 96 -22.71 4.28 -0.80
N ASP A 97 -22.71 5.02 -1.91
CA ASP A 97 -23.72 6.05 -2.12
C ASP A 97 -25.08 5.32 -2.16
N ASP A 98 -25.92 5.57 -1.15
CA ASP A 98 -27.34 5.20 -1.13
C ASP A 98 -28.16 6.17 -2.00
#